data_AF-A0A6P6FRK7-F1
#
_entry.id   AF-A0A6P6FRK7-F1
#
_cell.length_a   1.000
_cell.length_b   1.000
_cell.length_c   1.000
_cell.angle_alpha   90.00
_cell.angle_beta   90.00
_cell.angle_gamma   90.00
#
_symmetry.space_group_name_H-M   'P 1'
#
loop_
_entity.id
_entity.type
_entity.pdbx_description
1 polymer ?
#
loop_
_entity_poly.entity_id
_entity_poly.type
_entity_poly.pdbx_seq_one_letter_code
_entity_poly.pdbx_strand_id
1 'polypeptide(L)'
;MSSSILDGTEISAGCKSKCSNNYHNRSCNGVNCCQITIPSSAVETYTITFQNTDSVCKYAFVVDENWFMSSNSTDFVEIKDMHFVPVTLYWTLYHSPQEIFGNEFMPENSGSKYDCQNFTSSGNQTYLQCSCNFGYSGIAYLSPDGCRDVNECEMSPTICDGVGTCVNTVGSYKCRKPKVNIVLIGMSPVLLIQFYELSRPEQYGHLY
;
A
#
# COMPACT_ATOMS: atom_id res chain seq x y z
N MET A 1 11.75 2.28 19.64
CA MET A 1 11.76 0.97 20.31
C MET A 1 10.35 0.43 20.21
N SER A 2 10.18 -0.82 19.82
CA SER A 2 8.88 -1.48 19.69
C SER A 2 8.82 -2.65 20.65
N SER A 3 7.68 -2.86 21.29
CA SER A 3 7.44 -4.01 22.14
C SER A 3 6.15 -4.73 21.74
N SER A 4 6.17 -6.04 21.91
CA SER A 4 5.05 -6.94 21.63
C SER A 4 4.89 -7.95 22.75
N ILE A 5 3.66 -8.36 23.04
CA ILE A 5 3.39 -9.46 23.97
C ILE A 5 3.09 -10.74 23.19
N LEU A 6 3.73 -11.83 23.59
CA LEU A 6 3.50 -13.19 23.09
C LEU A 6 3.41 -14.14 24.28
N ASP A 7 2.29 -14.85 24.45
CA ASP A 7 2.06 -15.80 25.55
C ASP A 7 2.42 -15.20 26.94
N GLY A 8 2.07 -13.93 27.15
CA GLY A 8 2.37 -13.20 28.40
C GLY A 8 3.83 -12.76 28.59
N THR A 9 4.71 -12.97 27.59
CA THR A 9 6.11 -12.54 27.61
C THR A 9 6.29 -11.28 26.76
N GLU A 10 6.97 -10.27 27.31
CA GLU A 10 7.30 -9.04 26.56
C GLU A 10 8.55 -9.24 25.69
N ILE A 11 8.39 -9.08 24.39
CA ILE A 11 9.47 -9.07 23.40
C ILE A 11 9.69 -7.63 22.98
N SER A 12 10.87 -7.09 23.28
CA SER A 12 11.28 -5.76 22.87
C SER A 12 12.29 -5.82 21.73
N ALA A 13 11.98 -5.12 20.65
CA ALA A 13 12.83 -4.98 19.48
C ALA A 13 13.09 -3.48 19.28
N GLY A 14 14.35 -3.08 19.15
CA GLY A 14 14.69 -1.67 19.09
C GLY A 14 15.91 -1.45 18.24
N CYS A 15 15.95 -0.29 17.61
CA CYS A 15 17.01 0.07 16.70
C CYS A 15 17.28 1.57 16.85
N LYS A 16 18.55 1.97 16.75
CA LYS A 16 19.03 3.34 16.91
C LYS A 16 19.99 3.66 15.76
N SER A 17 19.84 4.83 15.15
CA SER A 17 20.77 5.33 14.13
C SER A 17 21.70 6.42 14.69
N LYS A 18 22.86 6.58 14.04
CA LYS A 18 23.74 7.73 14.21
C LYS A 18 23.41 8.76 13.12
N CYS A 19 23.13 10.00 13.50
CA CYS A 19 22.84 11.07 12.55
C CYS A 19 24.16 11.71 12.06
N SER A 20 24.32 11.86 10.75
CA SER A 20 25.49 12.47 10.09
C SER A 20 25.05 13.42 8.98
N ASN A 21 25.59 14.64 8.97
CA ASN A 21 25.28 15.67 7.96
C ASN A 21 25.87 15.39 6.58
N ASN A 22 26.82 14.45 6.48
CA ASN A 22 27.39 14.02 5.22
C ASN A 22 26.92 12.61 4.90
N TYR A 23 26.52 12.43 3.63
CA TYR A 23 26.36 11.20 2.87
C TYR A 23 24.91 10.77 2.57
N HIS A 24 24.59 10.74 1.27
CA HIS A 24 23.46 10.04 0.68
C HIS A 24 23.84 8.56 0.60
N ASN A 25 23.19 7.70 1.39
CA ASN A 25 23.29 6.26 1.19
C ASN A 25 21.88 5.69 1.15
N ARG A 26 21.55 4.99 0.06
CA ARG A 26 20.26 4.30 -0.12
C ARG A 26 20.15 3.02 0.73
N SER A 27 20.94 2.92 1.79
CA SER A 27 21.14 1.68 2.55
C SER A 27 21.05 1.97 4.05
N CYS A 28 20.14 1.27 4.71
CA CYS A 28 19.80 1.45 6.11
C CYS A 28 20.75 0.67 7.03
N ASN A 29 21.99 1.15 7.19
CA ASN A 29 23.06 0.45 7.93
C ASN A 29 23.32 1.01 9.34
N GLY A 30 22.37 1.74 9.92
CA GLY A 30 22.52 2.38 11.24
C GLY A 30 23.14 3.79 11.22
N VAL A 31 23.43 4.35 10.04
CA VAL A 31 23.77 5.77 9.85
C VAL A 31 22.63 6.44 9.09
N ASN A 32 22.06 7.52 9.63
CA ASN A 32 20.89 8.25 9.13
C ASN A 32 19.56 7.45 9.05
N CYS A 33 19.63 6.13 8.88
CA CYS A 33 18.50 5.22 8.94
C CYS A 33 18.83 4.04 9.85
N CYS A 34 17.81 3.54 10.53
CA CYS A 34 17.83 2.24 11.17
C CYS A 34 16.45 1.59 11.00
N GLN A 35 16.42 0.30 10.69
CA GLN A 35 15.19 -0.46 10.51
C GLN A 35 15.20 -1.71 11.39
N ILE A 36 14.01 -2.20 11.71
CA ILE A 36 13.81 -3.48 12.39
C ILE A 36 12.49 -4.08 11.93
N THR A 37 12.48 -5.39 11.71
CA THR A 37 11.26 -6.13 11.40
C THR A 37 10.46 -6.34 12.68
N ILE A 38 9.14 -6.16 12.60
CA ILE A 38 8.25 -6.50 13.71
C ILE A 38 8.43 -8.01 13.97
N PRO A 39 8.67 -8.45 15.22
CA PRO A 39 8.85 -9.86 15.54
C PRO A 39 7.73 -10.71 14.92
N SER A 40 8.09 -11.69 14.07
CA SER A 40 7.16 -12.44 13.21
C SER A 40 6.34 -13.51 13.93
N SER A 41 6.33 -13.49 15.27
CA SER A 41 5.49 -14.36 16.09
C SER A 41 4.14 -13.67 16.29
N ALA A 42 3.03 -14.41 16.27
CA ALA A 42 1.68 -13.86 16.38
C ALA A 42 1.56 -12.86 17.54
N VAL A 43 1.66 -11.57 17.22
CA VAL A 43 1.71 -10.50 18.21
C VAL A 43 0.28 -10.25 18.69
N GLU A 44 0.02 -10.45 19.98
CA GLU A 44 -1.31 -10.17 20.55
C GLU A 44 -1.56 -8.66 20.65
N THR A 45 -0.53 -7.92 21.06
CA THR A 45 -0.55 -6.46 21.16
C THR A 45 0.80 -5.91 20.77
N TYR A 46 0.80 -4.82 19.99
CA TYR A 46 2.01 -4.17 19.51
C TYR A 46 2.00 -2.69 19.90
N THR A 47 3.05 -2.25 20.57
CA THR A 47 3.22 -0.85 20.99
C THR A 47 4.54 -0.30 20.46
N ILE A 48 4.50 0.93 19.96
CA ILE A 48 5.67 1.61 19.41
C ILE A 48 5.93 2.88 20.20
N THR A 49 7.17 3.04 20.63
CA THR A 49 7.64 4.27 21.26
C THR A 49 8.77 4.88 20.45
N PHE A 50 8.61 6.17 20.15
CA PHE A 50 9.62 6.96 19.48
C PHE A 50 10.28 7.87 20.52
N GLN A 51 11.59 7.71 20.68
CA GLN A 51 12.39 8.59 21.53
C GLN A 51 13.33 9.38 20.63
N ASN A 52 13.12 10.69 20.59
CA ASN A 52 14.06 11.58 19.93
C ASN A 52 15.11 12.05 20.95
N THR A 53 16.38 11.78 20.64
CA THR A 53 17.53 12.23 21.45
C THR A 53 18.36 13.29 20.74
N ASP A 54 18.07 13.61 19.46
CA ASP A 54 18.87 14.51 18.62
C ASP A 54 18.01 15.35 17.64
N SER A 55 18.43 16.57 17.34
CA SER A 55 17.66 17.48 16.47
C SER A 55 17.69 17.11 14.97
N VAL A 56 18.56 16.19 14.56
CA VAL A 56 18.86 15.89 13.13
C VAL A 56 18.05 14.70 12.59
N CYS A 57 17.83 13.65 13.38
CA CYS A 57 16.97 12.53 12.98
C CYS A 57 15.55 12.75 13.51
N LYS A 58 14.55 12.88 12.62
CA LYS A 58 13.22 13.40 13.01
C LYS A 58 12.05 12.46 12.77
N TYR A 59 12.20 11.43 11.95
CA TYR A 59 11.09 10.60 11.52
C TYR A 59 11.31 9.14 11.89
N ALA A 60 10.19 8.47 12.18
CA ALA A 60 10.11 7.04 12.39
C ALA A 60 8.68 6.61 12.07
N PHE A 61 8.52 5.48 11.39
CA PHE A 61 7.24 5.00 10.90
C PHE A 61 7.27 3.47 10.79
N VAL A 62 6.07 2.87 10.71
CA VAL A 62 5.90 1.46 10.32
C VAL A 62 5.42 1.44 8.90
N VAL A 63 5.97 0.52 8.11
CA VAL A 63 5.72 0.44 6.69
C VAL A 63 5.69 -1.01 6.23
N ASP A 64 4.96 -1.26 5.15
CA ASP A 64 5.02 -2.51 4.41
C ASP A 64 6.44 -2.75 3.85
N GLU A 65 7.00 -3.95 4.08
CA GLU A 65 8.36 -4.29 3.69
C GLU A 65 8.52 -4.32 2.16
N ASN A 66 7.55 -4.87 1.43
CA ASN A 66 7.62 -4.98 -0.02
C ASN A 66 7.54 -3.60 -0.67
N TRP A 67 6.68 -2.72 -0.17
CA TRP A 67 6.64 -1.33 -0.60
C TRP A 67 7.97 -0.61 -0.32
N PHE A 68 8.51 -0.80 0.89
CA PHE A 68 9.76 -0.15 1.29
C PHE A 68 10.95 -0.61 0.45
N MET A 69 11.03 -1.90 0.14
CA MET A 69 12.12 -2.51 -0.63
C MET A 69 11.95 -2.39 -2.16
N SER A 70 10.72 -2.33 -2.68
CA SER A 70 10.46 -2.20 -4.13
C SER A 70 10.67 -0.79 -4.65
N SER A 71 10.69 0.20 -3.77
CA SER A 71 11.19 1.52 -4.12
C SER A 71 12.68 1.39 -4.47
N ASN A 72 13.01 1.33 -5.77
CA ASN A 72 14.39 1.30 -6.33
C ASN A 72 15.24 2.54 -5.94
N SER A 73 14.78 3.34 -4.97
CA SER A 73 15.22 4.66 -4.57
C SER A 73 14.78 4.95 -3.12
N THR A 74 15.30 4.23 -2.12
CA THR A 74 15.19 4.69 -0.72
C THR A 74 16.17 5.85 -0.48
N ASP A 75 16.00 6.95 -1.20
CA ASP A 75 16.48 8.21 -0.64
C ASP A 75 15.53 8.54 0.50
N PHE A 76 15.97 8.29 1.73
CA PHE A 76 15.15 8.58 2.92
C PHE A 76 14.72 10.06 2.99
N VAL A 77 15.37 10.92 2.19
CA VAL A 77 15.01 12.32 1.94
C VAL A 77 13.64 12.48 1.25
N GLU A 78 13.20 11.53 0.44
CA GLU A 78 11.86 11.59 -0.19
C GLU A 78 10.78 11.10 0.79
N ILE A 79 11.07 10.03 1.53
CA ILE A 79 10.11 9.45 2.48
C ILE A 79 9.78 10.41 3.63
N LYS A 80 10.76 11.22 4.08
CA LYS A 80 10.50 12.23 5.14
C LYS A 80 9.47 13.30 4.75
N ASP A 81 9.24 13.51 3.46
CA ASP A 81 8.30 14.51 2.95
C ASP A 81 6.95 13.89 2.55
N MET A 82 6.80 12.58 2.69
CA MET A 82 5.54 11.90 2.47
C MET A 82 4.55 12.19 3.61
N HIS A 83 3.28 12.40 3.26
CA HIS A 83 2.22 12.60 4.24
C HIS A 83 1.87 11.31 5.00
N PHE A 84 2.00 10.16 4.34
CA PHE A 84 1.79 8.84 4.92
C PHE A 84 2.67 7.80 4.19
N VAL A 85 2.92 6.67 4.86
CA VAL A 85 3.54 5.47 4.29
C VAL A 85 2.57 4.30 4.42
N PRO A 86 2.49 3.39 3.44
CA PRO A 86 1.54 2.28 3.49
C PRO A 86 2.00 1.21 4.47
N VAL A 87 1.05 0.60 5.18
CA VAL A 87 1.28 -0.56 6.04
C VAL A 87 0.23 -1.62 5.77
N THR A 88 0.67 -2.86 5.59
CA THR A 88 -0.22 -4.02 5.43
C THR A 88 -0.20 -4.81 6.74
N LEU A 89 -1.37 -5.03 7.33
CA LEU A 89 -1.53 -5.88 8.50
C LEU A 89 -2.21 -7.18 8.11
N TYR A 90 -1.57 -8.30 8.44
CA TYR A 90 -2.18 -9.62 8.32
C TYR A 90 -2.66 -10.04 9.71
N TRP A 91 -3.89 -10.53 9.78
CA TRP A 91 -4.48 -11.09 10.99
C TRP A 91 -4.75 -12.58 10.77
N THR A 92 -4.34 -13.40 11.72
CA THR A 92 -4.64 -14.83 11.76
C THR A 92 -5.62 -15.07 12.90
N LEU A 93 -6.71 -15.77 12.62
CA LEU A 93 -7.70 -16.12 13.63
C LEU A 93 -7.41 -17.52 14.16
N TYR A 94 -7.24 -17.63 15.48
CA TYR A 94 -7.05 -18.91 16.17
C TYR A 94 -8.36 -19.68 16.41
N HIS A 95 -9.48 -18.99 16.28
CA HIS A 95 -10.83 -19.58 16.34
C HIS A 95 -11.41 -19.64 14.93
N SER A 96 -12.41 -20.48 14.73
CA SER A 96 -13.08 -20.54 13.44
C SER A 96 -13.73 -19.17 13.14
N PRO A 97 -13.61 -18.65 11.92
CA PRO A 97 -14.27 -17.40 11.56
C PRO A 97 -15.80 -17.42 11.81
N GLN A 98 -16.44 -18.60 11.74
CA GLN A 98 -17.84 -18.80 12.15
C GLN A 98 -18.06 -18.50 13.64
N GLU A 99 -17.13 -18.86 14.53
CA GLU A 99 -17.26 -18.56 15.97
C GLU A 99 -17.11 -17.07 16.26
N ILE A 100 -16.29 -16.36 15.49
CA ILE A 100 -16.01 -14.94 15.73
C ILE A 100 -17.06 -14.05 15.06
N PHE A 101 -17.41 -14.32 13.80
CA PHE A 101 -18.28 -13.47 13.00
C PHE A 101 -19.67 -14.06 12.79
N GLY A 102 -19.96 -15.28 13.28
CA GLY A 102 -21.28 -15.89 13.21
C GLY A 102 -21.81 -15.96 11.77
N ASN A 103 -22.97 -15.36 11.54
CA ASN A 103 -23.62 -15.29 10.23
C ASN A 103 -23.06 -14.17 9.32
N GLU A 104 -22.22 -13.27 9.85
CA GLU A 104 -21.51 -12.25 9.07
C GLU A 104 -20.26 -12.83 8.38
N PHE A 105 -19.90 -14.07 8.75
CA PHE A 105 -18.88 -14.85 8.07
C PHE A 105 -19.43 -15.46 6.78
N MET A 106 -18.78 -15.18 5.64
CA MET A 106 -19.07 -15.85 4.37
C MET A 106 -17.92 -16.78 3.95
N PRO A 107 -18.15 -18.10 3.83
CA PRO A 107 -17.16 -19.04 3.30
C PRO A 107 -17.21 -19.23 1.78
N GLU A 108 -18.11 -18.56 1.05
CA GLU A 108 -18.30 -18.86 -0.37
C GLU A 108 -18.15 -17.66 -1.29
N ASN A 109 -17.19 -17.85 -2.20
CA ASN A 109 -16.80 -17.08 -3.37
C ASN A 109 -15.84 -15.91 -3.10
N SER A 110 -14.57 -16.17 -3.41
CA SER A 110 -13.65 -15.15 -3.96
C SER A 110 -14.40 -14.35 -5.01
N GLY A 111 -14.75 -13.12 -4.63
CA GLY A 111 -15.43 -12.17 -5.52
C GLY A 111 -14.42 -11.31 -6.26
N SER A 112 -14.91 -10.29 -6.96
CA SER A 112 -14.03 -9.23 -7.48
C SER A 112 -13.31 -8.43 -6.37
N LYS A 113 -13.83 -8.48 -5.14
CA LYS A 113 -13.39 -7.62 -4.02
C LYS A 113 -12.34 -8.24 -3.09
N TYR A 114 -12.34 -9.56 -2.93
CA TYR A 114 -11.48 -10.30 -2.02
C TYR A 114 -11.27 -11.74 -2.49
N ASP A 115 -10.19 -12.36 -2.02
CA ASP A 115 -9.85 -13.77 -2.22
C ASP A 115 -9.63 -14.45 -0.87
N CYS A 116 -10.16 -15.67 -0.72
CA CYS A 116 -10.07 -16.46 0.49
C CYS A 116 -9.61 -17.87 0.15
N GLN A 117 -8.52 -18.32 0.80
CA GLN A 117 -7.94 -19.64 0.57
C GLN A 117 -7.78 -20.40 1.89
N ASN A 118 -8.09 -21.70 1.83
CA ASN A 118 -7.89 -22.61 2.96
C ASN A 118 -6.46 -23.12 2.96
N PHE A 119 -5.79 -23.01 4.11
CA PHE A 119 -4.44 -23.49 4.33
C PHE A 119 -4.43 -24.56 5.41
N THR A 120 -3.57 -25.56 5.26
CA THR A 120 -3.40 -26.63 6.26
C THR A 120 -2.03 -26.50 6.90
N SER A 121 -2.01 -26.27 8.21
CA SER A 121 -0.79 -26.29 9.02
C SER A 121 -0.24 -27.73 9.17
N SER A 122 1.06 -27.86 9.44
CA SER A 122 1.73 -29.15 9.73
C SER A 122 1.09 -29.94 10.89
N GLY A 123 0.20 -29.33 11.68
CA GLY A 123 -0.58 -29.98 12.74
C GLY A 123 -1.97 -30.49 12.33
N ASN A 124 -2.29 -30.64 11.04
CA ASN A 124 -3.63 -30.98 10.52
C ASN A 124 -4.74 -29.96 10.88
N GLN A 125 -4.35 -28.73 11.23
CA GLN A 125 -5.28 -27.64 11.44
C GLN A 125 -5.47 -26.88 10.13
N THR A 126 -6.71 -26.82 9.65
CA THR A 126 -7.09 -25.96 8.52
C THR A 126 -7.43 -24.57 9.03
N TYR A 127 -6.81 -23.54 8.47
CA TYR A 127 -7.12 -22.15 8.74
C TYR A 127 -7.49 -21.43 7.43
N LEU A 128 -8.31 -20.39 7.53
CA LEU A 128 -8.72 -19.59 6.38
C LEU A 128 -7.93 -18.29 6.35
N GLN A 129 -7.28 -18.02 5.22
CA GLN A 129 -6.62 -16.75 4.97
C GLN A 129 -7.37 -15.99 3.87
N CYS A 130 -7.83 -14.79 4.20
CA CYS A 130 -8.53 -13.91 3.28
C CYS A 130 -7.76 -12.60 3.09
N SER A 131 -7.73 -12.10 1.85
CA SER A 131 -7.14 -10.82 1.49
C SER A 131 -8.06 -10.04 0.55
N CYS A 132 -8.06 -8.71 0.66
CA CYS A 132 -8.71 -7.88 -0.34
C CYS A 132 -7.95 -7.97 -1.67
N ASN A 133 -8.70 -7.97 -2.78
CA ASN A 133 -8.09 -7.90 -4.11
C ASN A 133 -7.53 -6.50 -4.36
N PHE A 134 -6.73 -6.37 -5.42
CA PHE A 134 -6.21 -5.08 -5.88
C PHE A 134 -7.33 -4.04 -6.07
N GLY A 135 -7.07 -2.80 -5.66
CA GLY A 135 -8.06 -1.72 -5.63
C GLY A 135 -9.05 -1.78 -4.47
N TYR A 136 -8.86 -2.68 -3.49
CA TYR A 136 -9.70 -2.77 -2.29
C TYR A 136 -8.87 -2.82 -1.00
N SER A 137 -9.43 -2.30 0.09
CA SER A 137 -8.80 -2.31 1.43
C SER A 137 -9.81 -2.59 2.54
N GLY A 138 -9.35 -3.12 3.67
CA GLY A 138 -10.16 -3.38 4.86
C GLY A 138 -10.04 -4.82 5.39
N ILE A 139 -11.06 -5.30 6.10
CA ILE A 139 -11.05 -6.60 6.78
C ILE A 139 -11.75 -7.64 5.91
N ALA A 140 -10.97 -8.41 5.14
CA ALA A 140 -11.51 -9.38 4.17
C ALA A 140 -12.42 -10.48 4.76
N TYR A 141 -12.42 -10.63 6.09
CA TYR A 141 -13.25 -11.59 6.82
C TYR A 141 -14.68 -11.09 7.11
N LEU A 142 -14.95 -9.80 6.89
CA LEU A 142 -16.26 -9.19 7.13
C LEU A 142 -17.02 -9.03 5.80
N SER A 143 -18.32 -9.31 5.80
CA SER A 143 -19.21 -9.07 4.65
C SER A 143 -20.44 -8.30 5.10
N PRO A 144 -20.96 -7.33 4.32
CA PRO A 144 -20.54 -6.91 2.96
C PRO A 144 -19.44 -5.83 2.93
N ASP A 145 -19.11 -5.28 4.10
CA ASP A 145 -18.30 -4.06 4.25
C ASP A 145 -16.82 -4.29 4.54
N GLY A 146 -16.35 -5.54 4.49
CA GLY A 146 -14.98 -5.91 4.87
C GLY A 146 -13.92 -5.29 3.98
N CYS A 147 -13.83 -5.74 2.73
CA CYS A 147 -13.04 -5.03 1.72
C CYS A 147 -13.88 -3.87 1.18
N ARG A 148 -13.29 -2.70 0.93
CA ARG A 148 -13.94 -1.51 0.38
C ARG A 148 -13.08 -0.93 -0.72
N ASP A 149 -13.75 -0.32 -1.70
CA ASP A 149 -13.07 0.31 -2.83
C ASP A 149 -12.06 1.35 -2.34
N VAL A 150 -10.85 1.29 -2.86
CA VAL A 150 -9.81 2.28 -2.60
C VAL A 150 -9.96 3.39 -3.62
N ASN A 151 -10.11 4.63 -3.15
CA ASN A 151 -10.07 5.77 -4.04
C ASN A 151 -8.62 6.20 -4.27
N GLU A 152 -7.99 5.67 -5.32
CA GLU A 152 -6.59 5.97 -5.62
C GLU A 152 -6.36 7.45 -5.97
N CYS A 153 -7.40 8.14 -6.47
CA CYS A 153 -7.33 9.57 -6.78
C CYS A 153 -7.22 10.44 -5.52
N GLU A 154 -7.81 10.00 -4.40
CA GLU A 154 -7.67 10.67 -3.10
C GLU A 154 -6.34 10.32 -2.44
N MET A 155 -5.88 9.08 -2.58
CA MET A 155 -4.60 8.63 -2.00
C MET A 155 -3.39 9.25 -2.71
N SER A 156 -3.43 9.37 -4.04
CA SER A 156 -2.34 9.91 -4.84
C SER A 156 -2.88 10.89 -5.88
N PRO A 157 -2.98 12.19 -5.55
CA PRO A 157 -3.43 13.22 -6.49
C PRO A 157 -2.55 13.32 -7.76
N THR A 158 -1.31 12.86 -7.68
CA THR A 158 -0.33 12.87 -8.77
C THR A 158 -0.29 11.58 -9.59
N ILE A 159 -1.19 10.61 -9.34
CA ILE A 159 -1.17 9.29 -9.96
C ILE A 159 -1.26 9.29 -11.49
N CYS A 160 -1.76 10.37 -12.08
CA CYS A 160 -1.82 10.57 -13.54
C CYS A 160 -0.60 11.30 -14.12
N ASP A 161 0.59 11.13 -13.52
CA ASP A 161 1.85 11.78 -13.91
C ASP A 161 1.75 13.31 -14.03
N GLY A 162 0.84 13.93 -13.27
CA GLY A 162 0.52 15.35 -13.37
C GLY A 162 -0.15 15.79 -14.69
N VAL A 163 -0.43 14.87 -15.63
CA VAL A 163 -1.02 15.14 -16.94
C VAL A 163 -2.32 14.34 -17.11
N GLY A 164 -3.39 14.84 -16.52
CA GLY A 164 -4.72 14.26 -16.64
C GLY A 164 -5.57 14.48 -15.40
N THR A 165 -6.88 14.23 -15.52
CA THR A 165 -7.79 14.16 -14.38
C THR A 165 -7.93 12.70 -13.97
N CYS A 166 -7.62 12.40 -12.71
CA CYS A 166 -7.88 11.08 -12.14
C CYS A 166 -9.39 10.91 -11.93
N VAL A 167 -9.90 9.73 -12.28
CA VAL A 167 -11.29 9.33 -12.07
C VAL A 167 -11.29 7.98 -11.37
N ASN A 168 -11.81 7.93 -10.15
CA ASN A 168 -11.94 6.69 -9.39
C ASN A 168 -12.96 5.76 -10.06
N THR A 169 -12.68 4.47 -10.10
CA THR A 169 -13.59 3.43 -10.59
C THR A 169 -13.60 2.27 -9.61
N VAL A 170 -14.61 1.40 -9.67
CA VAL A 170 -14.68 0.28 -8.71
C VAL A 170 -13.52 -0.70 -8.95
N GLY A 171 -12.63 -0.83 -7.98
CA GLY A 171 -11.43 -1.68 -7.98
C GLY A 171 -10.24 -1.14 -8.80
N SER A 172 -10.27 0.12 -9.25
CA SER A 172 -9.23 0.71 -10.10
C SER A 172 -9.42 2.22 -10.29
N TYR A 173 -8.52 2.89 -10.99
CA TYR A 173 -8.69 4.26 -11.45
C TYR A 173 -8.42 4.41 -12.95
N LYS A 174 -8.92 5.51 -13.51
CA LYS A 174 -8.61 5.93 -14.87
C LYS A 174 -8.03 7.33 -14.91
N CYS A 175 -7.00 7.49 -15.73
CA CYS A 175 -6.44 8.80 -16.02
C CYS A 175 -7.01 9.35 -17.32
N ARG A 176 -7.94 10.31 -17.21
CA ARG A 176 -8.50 11.01 -18.36
C ARG A 176 -7.59 12.15 -18.77
N LYS A 177 -6.91 12.01 -19.90
CA LYS A 177 -6.10 13.10 -20.47
C LYS A 177 -7.02 14.17 -21.07
N PRO A 178 -6.65 15.46 -21.01
CA PRO A 178 -7.39 16.50 -21.70
C PRO A 178 -7.43 16.19 -23.20
N LYS A 179 -8.60 16.32 -23.82
CA LYS A 179 -8.72 16.23 -25.28
C LYS A 179 -7.92 17.39 -25.88
N VAL A 180 -6.87 17.07 -26.65
CA VAL A 180 -6.10 18.05 -27.40
C VAL A 180 -6.50 17.93 -28.86
N ASN A 181 -7.16 18.95 -29.39
CA ASN A 181 -7.47 19.02 -30.81
C ASN A 181 -6.20 19.47 -31.55
N ILE A 182 -5.44 18.52 -32.09
CA ILE A 182 -4.28 18.84 -32.92
C ILE A 182 -4.79 19.22 -34.30
N VAL A 183 -4.82 20.52 -34.59
CA VAL A 183 -5.13 21.01 -35.94
C VAL A 183 -3.86 20.99 -36.77
N LEU A 184 -3.70 19.96 -37.62
CA LEU A 184 -2.64 19.94 -38.62
C LEU A 184 -3.03 20.85 -39.79
N ILE A 185 -2.37 21.99 -39.92
CA ILE A 185 -2.55 22.87 -41.09
C ILE A 185 -1.68 22.30 -42.22
N GLY A 186 -2.23 21.34 -42.97
CA GLY A 186 -1.63 20.88 -44.22
C GLY A 186 -2.00 21.83 -45.36
N MET A 187 -1.03 22.58 -45.89
CA MET A 187 -1.22 23.28 -47.17
C MET A 187 -1.16 22.25 -48.31
N SER A 188 -2.30 21.64 -48.60
CA SER A 188 -2.49 20.91 -49.85
C SER A 188 -2.62 21.93 -51.00
N PRO A 189 -2.08 21.68 -52.20
CA PRO A 189 -2.29 22.55 -53.37
C PRO A 189 -3.77 22.65 -53.77
N VAL A 190 -4.62 21.77 -53.23
CA VAL A 190 -6.08 21.84 -53.31
C VAL A 190 -6.61 22.22 -51.92
N LEU A 191 -7.35 23.32 -51.85
CA LEU A 191 -7.92 24.00 -50.67
C LEU A 191 -8.86 23.11 -49.83
N LEU A 192 -8.38 21.99 -49.29
CA LEU A 192 -9.15 21.07 -48.45
C LEU A 192 -8.42 20.92 -47.11
N ILE A 193 -8.96 21.59 -46.10
CA ILE A 193 -8.56 21.40 -44.71
C ILE A 193 -9.17 20.07 -44.25
N GLN A 194 -8.35 19.04 -44.12
CA GLN A 194 -8.75 17.78 -43.50
C GLN A 194 -8.49 17.85 -41.99
N PHE A 195 -9.55 17.75 -41.19
CA PHE A 195 -9.45 17.66 -39.73
C PHE A 195 -9.23 16.20 -39.33
N TYR A 196 -8.13 15.92 -38.62
CA TYR A 196 -7.89 14.62 -37.99
C TYR A 196 -7.95 14.77 -36.47
N GLU A 197 -8.86 14.05 -35.80
CA GLU A 197 -8.96 14.02 -34.34
C GLU A 197 -8.14 12.84 -33.81
N LEU A 198 -7.01 13.12 -33.14
CA LEU A 198 -6.17 12.11 -32.50
C LEU A 198 -6.55 11.99 -31.02
N SER A 199 -7.32 10.97 -30.66
CA SER A 199 -7.57 10.60 -29.27
C SER A 199 -6.39 9.76 -28.73
N ARG A 200 -5.70 10.21 -27.67
CA ARG A 200 -4.75 9.35 -26.95
C ARG A 200 -5.49 8.24 -26.20
N PRO A 201 -4.90 7.04 -26.05
CA PRO A 201 -5.49 5.96 -25.27
C PRO A 201 -5.57 6.33 -23.78
N GLU A 202 -6.67 5.93 -23.13
CA GLU A 202 -6.81 5.98 -21.67
C GLU A 202 -5.76 5.08 -21.00
N GLN A 203 -5.22 5.52 -19.87
CA GLN A 203 -4.34 4.68 -19.06
C GLN A 203 -5.12 4.08 -17.89
N TYR A 204 -4.94 2.78 -17.72
CA TYR A 204 -5.51 1.96 -16.68
C TYR A 204 -4.40 1.58 -15.72
N GLY A 205 -4.67 1.63 -14.42
CA GLY A 205 -3.71 1.23 -13.40
C GLY A 205 -4.41 0.62 -12.20
N HIS A 206 -3.66 -0.18 -11.47
CA HIS A 206 -4.01 -0.65 -10.13
C HIS A 206 -2.85 -0.20 -9.23
N LEU A 207 -3.16 0.42 -8.10
CA LEU A 207 -2.19 0.53 -7.02
C LEU A 207 -2.35 -0.70 -6.11
N TYR A 208 -1.25 -1.05 -5.44
CA TYR A 208 -1.02 -2.25 -4.63
C TYR A 208 -0.59 -3.48 -5.43
#